data_AF-A0A7V4J3Q2-F1
#
_entry.id   AF-A0A7V4J3Q2-F1
#
_cell.length_a   1.000
_cell.length_b   1.000
_cell.length_c   1.000
_cell.angle_alpha   90.00
_cell.angle_beta   90.00
_cell.angle_gamma   90.00
#
_symmetry.space_group_name_H-M   'P 1'
#
loop_
_entity.id
_entity.type
_entity.pdbx_description
1 polymer ?
#
loop_
_entity_poly.entity_id
_entity_poly.type
_entity_poly.pdbx_seq_one_letter_code
_entity_poly.pdbx_strand_id
1 'polypeptide(L)' 'MPAPTVSAIGHGLIADRIVEIAREHDVPIRPDPDLSALLAHMEVGQVIPPELYPLVAEVLAFVYRLRRRSAVGSK' A
#
# COMPACT_ATOMS: atom_id res chain seq x y z
N MET A 1 -11.42 7.50 11.75
CA MET A 1 -10.18 6.82 11.32
C MET A 1 -9.08 7.85 11.31
N PRO A 2 -7.90 7.59 11.89
CA PRO A 2 -6.74 8.45 11.68
C PRO A 2 -6.42 8.50 10.18
N ALA A 3 -5.91 9.64 9.70
CA ALA A 3 -5.53 9.79 8.29
C ALA A 3 -4.41 8.79 7.93
N PRO A 4 -4.45 8.20 6.73
CA PRO A 4 -3.42 7.26 6.31
C PRO A 4 -2.07 7.97 6.17
N THR A 5 -1.00 7.27 6.52
CA THR A 5 0.39 7.77 6.50
C THR A 5 1.28 6.84 5.70
N VAL A 6 2.39 7.36 5.19
CA VAL A 6 3.40 6.54 4.52
C VAL A 6 4.30 5.89 5.58
N SER A 7 4.33 4.55 5.65
CA SER A 7 5.14 3.83 6.65
C SER A 7 6.57 3.57 6.21
N ALA A 8 6.83 3.48 4.90
CA ALA A 8 8.14 3.24 4.33
C ALA A 8 8.19 3.73 2.88
N ILE A 9 9.37 4.19 2.43
CA ILE A 9 9.67 4.58 1.06
C ILE A 9 11.06 4.05 0.72
N GLY A 10 11.27 3.62 -0.52
CA GLY A 10 12.55 3.12 -0.98
C GLY A 10 12.67 3.12 -2.50
N HIS A 11 13.92 3.09 -2.97
CA HIS A 11 14.26 2.97 -4.39
C HIS A 11 15.36 1.91 -4.56
N GLY A 12 15.42 1.30 -5.76
CA GLY A 12 16.40 0.26 -6.08
C GLY A 12 16.39 -0.86 -5.03
N LEU A 13 17.58 -1.18 -4.49
CA LEU A 13 17.76 -2.25 -3.50
C LEU A 13 16.91 -2.09 -2.25
N ILE A 14 16.61 -0.86 -1.83
CA ILE A 14 15.74 -0.61 -0.66
C ILE A 14 14.29 -0.97 -0.99
N ALA A 15 13.82 -0.62 -2.19
CA ALA A 15 12.48 -1.01 -2.65
C ALA A 15 12.35 -2.53 -2.73
N ASP A 16 13.37 -3.20 -3.27
CA ASP A 16 13.43 -4.66 -3.35
C ASP A 16 13.34 -5.29 -1.95
N ARG A 17 14.07 -4.75 -0.97
CA ARG A 17 14.01 -5.23 0.42
C ARG A 17 12.66 -4.96 1.09
N ILE A 18 12.01 -3.82 0.82
CA ILE A 18 10.65 -3.54 1.31
C ILE A 18 9.66 -4.58 0.77
N VAL A 19 9.74 -4.88 -0.52
CA VAL A 19 8.89 -5.88 -1.19
C VAL A 19 9.14 -7.28 -0.64
N GLU A 20 10.40 -7.63 -0.39
CA GLU A 20 10.77 -8.92 0.22
C GLU A 20 10.18 -9.07 1.62
N ILE A 21 10.39 -8.08 2.50
CA ILE A 21 9.84 -8.09 3.87
C ILE A 21 8.30 -8.15 3.84
N ALA A 22 7.66 -7.43 2.92
CA ALA A 22 6.21 -7.47 2.76
C ALA A 22 5.72 -8.90 2.42
N ARG A 23 6.43 -9.63 1.55
CA ARG A 23 6.12 -11.04 1.24
C ARG A 23 6.34 -11.95 2.44
N GLU A 24 7.44 -11.78 3.16
CA GLU A 24 7.75 -12.55 4.38
C GLU A 24 6.65 -12.45 5.46
N HIS A 25 5.91 -11.33 5.48
CA HIS A 25 4.88 -11.03 6.48
C HIS A 25 3.45 -11.07 5.91
N ASP A 26 3.25 -11.68 4.73
CA ASP A 26 1.94 -11.79 4.06
C ASP A 26 1.22 -10.43 3.85
N VAL A 27 1.98 -9.35 3.70
CA VAL A 27 1.44 -8.03 3.36
C VAL A 27 1.11 -8.00 1.86
N PRO A 28 -0.15 -7.75 1.46
CA PRO A 28 -0.53 -7.74 0.05
C PRO A 28 0.22 -6.68 -0.76
N ILE A 29 0.73 -7.08 -1.92
CA ILE A 29 1.48 -6.20 -2.82
C ILE A 29 0.64 -5.92 -4.06
N ARG A 30 0.38 -4.63 -4.32
CA ARG A 30 -0.27 -4.15 -5.55
C ARG A 30 0.75 -3.38 -6.38
N PRO A 31 1.21 -3.92 -7.52
CA PRO A 31 2.04 -3.17 -8.46
C PRO A 31 1.22 -2.04 -9.10
N ASP A 32 1.67 -0.81 -8.92
CA ASP A 32 1.04 0.39 -9.48
C ASP A 32 2.12 1.48 -9.69
N PRO A 33 2.76 1.53 -10.87
CA PRO A 33 3.89 2.45 -11.11
C PRO A 33 3.53 3.91 -10.93
N ASP A 34 2.33 4.32 -11.38
CA ASP A 34 1.89 5.72 -11.30
C ASP A 34 1.65 6.13 -9.84
N LEU A 35 0.94 5.31 -9.07
CA LEU A 35 0.70 5.57 -7.65
C LEU A 35 1.99 5.51 -6.83
N SER A 36 2.85 4.53 -7.09
CA SER A 36 4.11 4.39 -6.35
C SER A 36 5.07 5.55 -6.62
N ALA A 37 5.15 6.05 -7.86
CA ALA A 37 5.92 7.25 -8.20
C ALA A 37 5.39 8.49 -7.46
N LEU A 38 4.07 8.66 -7.38
CA LEU A 38 3.45 9.78 -6.66
C LEU A 38 3.77 9.73 -5.16
N LEU A 39 3.56 8.58 -4.51
CA LEU A 39 3.79 8.41 -3.07
C LEU A 39 5.28 8.45 -2.71
N ALA A 40 6.17 8.13 -3.64
CA ALA A 40 7.62 8.19 -3.42
C ALA A 40 8.14 9.62 -3.19
N HIS A 41 7.38 10.66 -3.55
CA HIS A 41 7.74 12.06 -3.29
C HIS A 41 7.38 12.53 -1.88
N MET A 42 6.69 11.69 -1.09
CA MET A 42 6.35 12.00 0.30
C MET A 42 7.48 11.63 1.26
N GLU A 43 7.32 11.94 2.54
CA GLU A 43 8.21 11.49 3.61
C GLU A 43 7.58 10.34 4.43
N VAL A 44 8.44 9.52 5.03
CA VAL A 44 8.00 8.49 5.98
C VAL A 44 7.38 9.17 7.20
N GLY A 45 6.21 8.68 7.62
CA GLY A 45 5.40 9.27 8.69
C GLY A 45 4.51 10.41 8.24
N GLN A 46 4.69 10.93 7.02
CA GLN A 46 3.85 12.00 6.49
C GLN A 46 2.41 11.51 6.28
N VAL A 47 1.46 12.33 6.73
CA VAL A 47 0.03 12.14 6.44
C VAL A 47 -0.22 12.37 4.96
N ILE A 48 -0.98 11.47 4.35
CA ILE A 48 -1.37 11.61 2.94
C ILE A 48 -2.25 12.87 2.79
N PRO A 49 -1.93 13.78 1.85
CA PRO A 49 -2.77 14.93 1.58
C PRO A 49 -4.18 14.54 1.10
N PRO A 50 -5.24 15.29 1.45
CA PRO A 50 -6.61 14.96 1.08
C PRO A 50 -6.84 14.81 -0.44
N GLU A 51 -6.06 15.53 -1.25
CA GLU A 51 -6.14 15.50 -2.71
C GLU A 51 -5.75 14.13 -3.27
N LEU A 52 -4.97 13.34 -2.51
CA LEU A 52 -4.54 12.00 -2.88
C LEU A 52 -5.45 10.90 -2.30
N TYR A 53 -6.46 11.24 -1.50
CA TYR A 53 -7.37 10.26 -0.91
C TYR A 53 -8.12 9.39 -1.91
N PRO A 54 -8.55 9.88 -3.10
CA PRO A 54 -9.16 9.01 -4.10
C PRO A 54 -8.25 7.83 -4.49
N LEU A 55 -6.95 8.07 -4.63
CA LEU A 55 -5.98 7.03 -4.98
C LEU A 55 -5.78 6.02 -3.85
N VAL A 56 -5.70 6.49 -2.60
CA VAL A 56 -5.61 5.62 -1.42
C VAL A 56 -6.87 4.77 -1.26
N ALA A 57 -8.05 5.32 -1.56
CA ALA A 57 -9.30 4.60 -1.48
C ALA A 57 -9.31 3.37 -2.41
N GLU A 58 -8.68 3.46 -3.58
CA GLU A 58 -8.54 2.29 -4.47
C GLU A 58 -7.69 1.17 -3.87
N VAL A 59 -6.60 1.53 -3.16
CA VAL A 59 -5.74 0.57 -2.47
C VAL A 59 -6.50 -0.11 -1.33
N LEU A 60 -7.24 0.67 -0.53
CA LEU A 60 -8.08 0.12 0.53
C LEU A 60 -9.16 -0.80 -0.04
N ALA A 61 -9.82 -0.40 -1.13
CA ALA A 61 -10.82 -1.22 -1.80
C ALA A 61 -10.23 -2.54 -2.32
N PHE A 62 -9.00 -2.53 -2.82
CA PHE A 62 -8.26 -3.74 -3.19
C PHE A 62 -8.07 -4.68 -1.99
N VAL A 63 -7.59 -4.17 -0.86
CA VAL A 63 -7.42 -4.96 0.38
C VAL A 63 -8.75 -5.53 0.88
N TYR A 64 -9.83 -4.74 0.84
CA TYR A 64 -11.16 -5.23 1.22
C TYR A 64 -11.66 -6.36 0.31
N ARG A 65 -11.44 -6.26 -1.01
CA ARG A 65 -11.82 -7.31 -1.96
C ARG A 65 -11.01 -8.59 -1.73
N LEU A 66 -9.73 -8.48 -1.40
CA LEU A 66 -8.91 -9.64 -1.03
C LEU A 66 -9.47 -10.35 0.20
N ARG A 67 -9.73 -9.60 1.28
CA ARG A 67 -10.31 -10.15 2.53
C ARG A 67 -11.64 -10.85 2.28
N ARG A 68 -12.53 -10.27 1.47
CA ARG A 68 -13.82 -10.89 1.12
C ARG A 68 -13.65 -12.21 0.36
N ARG A 69 -12.65 -12.30 -0.53
CA ARG A 69 -12.38 -13.53 -1.28
C ARG A 69 -11.82 -14.62 -0.37
N SER A 70 -10.93 -14.28 0.56
CA SER A 70 -10.41 -15.22 1.56
C SER A 70 -11.50 -15.74 2.49
N ALA A 71 -12.50 -14.91 2.83
CA ALA A 71 -13.63 -15.32 3.68
C ALA A 71 -14.67 -16.20 2.98
N VAL A 72 -14.74 -16.18 1.63
CA VAL A 72 -15.71 -16.95 0.83
C VAL A 72 -15.17 -18.34 0.43
N GLY A 73 -13.89 -18.63 0.70
CA GLY A 73 -13.26 -19.93 0.41
C GLY A 73 -13.34 -20.98 1.52
N SER A 74 -13.98 -20.68 2.65
CA SER A 74 -14.23 -21.64 3.74
C SER A 74 -15.71 -22.03 3.78
N LYS A 75 -16.15 -22.83 2.81
CA LYS A 75 -17.35 -23.66 2.91
C LYS A 75 -17.12 -24.97 2.20
#